data_AF-A0A9D9L9Y5-F1
#
_entry.id   AF-A0A9D9L9Y5-F1
#
_cell.length_a   1.000
_cell.length_b   1.000
_cell.length_c   1.000
_cell.angle_alpha   90.00
_cell.angle_beta   90.00
_cell.angle_gamma   90.00
#
_symmetry.space_group_name_H-M   'P 1'
#
loop_
_entity.id
_entity.type
_entity.pdbx_description
1 polymer ?
#
loop_
_entity_poly.entity_id
_entity_poly.type
_entity_poly.pdbx_seq_one_letter_code
_entity_poly.pdbx_strand_id
1 'polypeptide(L)'
;MTEVSAHSQPEQLTVKGKFWSRMPAWRLLAAVVSGVLFSLAFPPAELSWLGWCCYVPLLVLPVSPRWGRRLLTGYVWGYVQAALSLLWLNEVGFGAGWLLALYCACYPAVWYALWGALVNWFCQRQAPGEAGASLPRACRRPGGLLLVLYGVCLWVGLEWWRSWFLTGFPWNQLGICQFTHPRLVMSAAWCGVYGLSFLLISVNLALAGVIGQLCPVVQGKGRFDDKPAVLQLLRPWSLLFLVPIVPVFWFWGRHGGPTRFFDAPSIRVLAVQGNIPLCRFWSEEEFALALQTY
;
A
#
# COMPACT_ATOMS: atom_id res chain seq x y z
N MET A 1 20.16 -45.60 61.26
CA MET A 1 21.13 -45.47 60.17
C MET A 1 20.39 -45.87 58.88
N THR A 2 19.47 -45.08 58.35
CA THR A 2 19.63 -43.90 57.45
C THR A 2 20.60 -44.15 56.30
N GLU A 3 20.07 -44.37 55.11
CA GLU A 3 20.36 -43.57 53.90
C GLU A 3 19.34 -43.92 52.80
N VAL A 4 18.40 -43.00 52.54
CA VAL A 4 17.55 -42.99 51.35
C VAL A 4 18.12 -41.91 50.45
N SER A 5 18.66 -42.32 49.30
CA SER A 5 19.22 -41.43 48.28
C SER A 5 18.10 -40.60 47.63
N ALA A 6 18.07 -39.30 47.92
CA ALA A 6 17.22 -38.35 47.20
C ALA A 6 17.78 -38.10 45.79
N HIS A 7 17.16 -38.69 44.77
CA HIS A 7 17.33 -38.26 43.39
C HIS A 7 16.67 -36.89 43.19
N SER A 8 17.47 -35.83 43.26
CA SER A 8 17.08 -34.49 42.82
C SER A 8 16.94 -34.47 41.30
N GLN A 9 15.71 -34.46 40.79
CA GLN A 9 15.46 -34.14 39.40
C GLN A 9 15.86 -32.68 39.13
N PRO A 10 16.56 -32.35 38.03
CA PRO A 10 16.85 -30.97 37.70
C PRO A 10 15.54 -30.28 37.33
N GLU A 11 15.19 -29.29 38.14
CA GLU A 11 14.15 -28.31 37.90
C GLU A 11 14.32 -27.77 36.47
N GLN A 12 13.42 -28.17 35.56
CA GLN A 12 13.30 -27.52 34.27
C GLN A 12 12.85 -26.09 34.53
N LEU A 13 13.82 -25.19 34.62
CA LEU A 13 13.63 -23.75 34.55
C LEU A 13 12.89 -23.45 33.25
N THR A 14 11.57 -23.39 33.37
CA THR A 14 10.68 -22.90 32.35
C THR A 14 11.02 -21.43 32.16
N VAL A 15 11.87 -21.16 31.16
CA VAL A 15 12.10 -19.81 30.62
C VAL A 15 10.83 -19.37 29.89
N LYS A 16 9.73 -19.21 30.62
CA LYS A 16 8.57 -18.40 30.23
C LYS A 16 8.88 -16.95 30.63
N GLY A 17 9.97 -16.41 30.08
CA GLY A 17 10.46 -15.07 30.35
C GLY A 17 10.21 -14.11 29.17
N LYS A 18 9.08 -13.39 29.20
CA LYS A 18 8.94 -12.00 28.69
C LYS A 18 9.42 -11.61 27.28
N PHE A 19 9.46 -12.47 26.27
CA PHE A 19 9.85 -12.04 24.91
C PHE A 19 8.74 -11.30 24.09
N TRP A 20 7.49 -11.23 24.58
CA TRP A 20 6.32 -10.97 23.71
C TRP A 20 5.33 -9.85 24.09
N SER A 21 5.67 -8.84 24.90
CA SER A 21 4.66 -7.84 25.33
C SER A 21 4.55 -6.57 24.49
N ARG A 22 5.61 -6.09 23.81
CA ARG A 22 5.57 -4.82 23.04
C ARG A 22 5.61 -5.04 21.52
N MET A 23 4.95 -4.17 20.76
CA MET A 23 5.12 -4.12 19.31
C MET A 23 6.48 -3.48 19.03
N PRO A 24 7.35 -4.08 18.19
CA PRO A 24 8.68 -3.53 18.00
C PRO A 24 8.62 -2.18 17.28
N ALA A 25 9.38 -1.20 17.76
CA ALA A 25 9.39 0.17 17.24
C ALA A 25 9.71 0.23 15.74
N TRP A 26 10.57 -0.67 15.23
CA TRP A 26 10.91 -0.75 13.81
C TRP A 26 9.70 -1.01 12.90
N ARG A 27 8.66 -1.69 13.40
CA ARG A 27 7.45 -1.97 12.61
C ARG A 27 6.61 -0.71 12.44
N LEU A 28 6.48 0.06 13.51
CA LEU A 28 5.81 1.36 13.46
C LEU A 28 6.59 2.33 12.59
N LEU A 29 7.92 2.35 12.72
CA LEU A 29 8.78 3.17 11.87
C LEU A 29 8.58 2.83 10.39
N ALA A 30 8.56 1.55 10.02
CA ALA A 30 8.32 1.14 8.65
C ALA A 30 6.90 1.50 8.14
N ALA A 31 5.89 1.41 9.02
CA ALA A 31 4.53 1.86 8.70
C ALA A 31 4.49 3.38 8.43
N VAL A 32 5.17 4.18 9.26
CA VAL A 32 5.31 5.63 9.06
C VAL A 32 6.05 5.92 7.76
N VAL A 33 7.19 5.28 7.52
CA VAL A 33 7.98 5.46 6.29
C VAL A 33 7.14 5.13 5.06
N SER A 34 6.44 3.99 5.04
CA SER A 34 5.56 3.65 3.92
C SER A 34 4.41 4.64 3.73
N GLY A 35 3.90 5.23 4.82
CA GLY A 35 2.89 6.27 4.75
C GLY A 35 3.42 7.55 4.11
N VAL A 36 4.58 8.02 4.58
CA VAL A 36 5.28 9.21 4.04
C VAL A 36 5.61 9.02 2.57
N LEU A 37 6.22 7.89 2.18
CA LEU A 37 6.57 7.63 0.78
C LEU A 37 5.36 7.65 -0.13
N PHE A 38 4.20 7.17 0.34
CA PHE A 38 2.97 7.21 -0.45
C PHE A 38 2.41 8.63 -0.56
N SER A 39 2.45 9.43 0.51
CA SER A 39 2.07 10.86 0.44
C SER A 39 2.94 11.66 -0.53
N LEU A 40 4.25 11.39 -0.57
CA LEU A 40 5.17 12.08 -1.48
C LEU A 40 4.91 11.77 -2.96
N ALA A 41 4.13 10.74 -3.27
CA ALA A 41 3.71 10.43 -4.65
C ALA A 41 2.62 11.39 -5.19
N PHE A 42 2.06 12.25 -4.34
CA PHE A 42 1.03 13.24 -4.67
C PHE A 42 1.56 14.67 -4.51
N PRO A 43 0.82 15.68 -5.02
CA PRO A 43 1.15 17.08 -4.79
C PRO A 43 1.31 17.40 -3.28
N PRO A 44 2.26 18.29 -2.92
CA PRO A 44 3.12 19.09 -3.80
C PRO A 44 4.41 18.40 -4.27
N ALA A 45 4.76 17.22 -3.74
CA ALA A 45 6.05 16.58 -4.04
C ALA A 45 6.05 15.87 -5.41
N GLU A 46 4.92 15.31 -5.81
CA GLU A 46 4.69 14.71 -7.14
C GLU A 46 5.72 13.65 -7.55
N LEU A 47 6.31 12.94 -6.59
CA LEU A 47 7.27 11.88 -6.83
C LEU A 47 6.54 10.60 -7.24
N SER A 48 5.87 10.63 -8.39
CA SER A 48 5.02 9.56 -8.94
C SER A 48 5.73 8.19 -8.98
N TRP A 49 7.06 8.18 -9.14
CA TRP A 49 7.88 6.97 -9.11
C TRP A 49 7.85 6.24 -7.75
N LEU A 50 7.57 6.94 -6.64
CA LEU A 50 7.40 6.31 -5.32
C LEU A 50 6.16 5.41 -5.27
N GLY A 51 5.16 5.64 -6.12
CA GLY A 51 3.98 4.77 -6.20
C GLY A 51 4.32 3.29 -6.45
N TRP A 52 5.44 3.03 -7.13
CA TRP A 52 5.90 1.68 -7.46
C TRP A 52 6.54 0.93 -6.28
N CYS A 53 7.01 1.65 -5.25
CA CYS A 53 7.76 1.04 -4.14
C CYS A 53 7.44 1.58 -2.73
N CYS A 54 6.48 2.49 -2.58
CA CYS A 54 6.16 3.15 -1.31
C CYS A 54 5.79 2.17 -0.18
N TYR A 55 5.23 1.00 -0.49
CA TYR A 55 4.80 0.04 0.54
C TYR A 55 5.86 -1.02 0.87
N VAL A 56 6.93 -1.09 0.07
CA VAL A 56 8.01 -2.06 0.24
C VAL A 56 8.61 -2.06 1.66
N PRO A 57 8.93 -0.91 2.29
CA PRO A 57 9.52 -0.90 3.64
C PRO A 57 8.69 -1.65 4.68
N LEU A 58 7.36 -1.55 4.62
CA LEU A 58 6.47 -2.28 5.50
C LEU A 58 6.27 -3.74 5.09
N LEU A 59 6.15 -4.01 3.79
CA LEU A 59 5.79 -5.33 3.24
C LEU A 59 6.93 -6.37 3.33
N VAL A 60 8.20 -5.95 3.38
CA VAL A 60 9.34 -6.87 3.56
C VAL A 60 9.43 -7.45 4.96
N LEU A 61 8.75 -6.83 5.93
CA LEU A 61 8.87 -7.18 7.34
C LEU A 61 7.97 -8.38 7.70
N PRO A 62 8.34 -9.17 8.73
CA PRO A 62 7.49 -10.24 9.22
C PRO A 62 6.13 -9.72 9.69
N VAL A 63 5.06 -10.42 9.34
CA VAL A 63 3.70 -10.12 9.78
C VAL A 63 3.52 -10.60 11.22
N SER A 64 2.83 -9.78 12.04
CA SER A 64 2.52 -10.17 13.42
C SER A 64 1.47 -11.28 13.44
N PRO A 65 1.60 -12.31 14.31
CA PRO A 65 0.57 -13.33 14.48
C PRO A 65 -0.71 -12.76 15.12
N ARG A 66 -0.59 -11.70 15.92
CA ARG A 66 -1.71 -11.07 16.63
C ARG A 66 -2.51 -10.14 15.73
N TRP A 67 -3.83 -10.35 15.68
CA TRP A 67 -4.77 -9.56 14.88
C TRP A 67 -4.68 -8.06 15.18
N GLY A 68 -4.81 -7.65 16.44
CA GLY A 68 -4.79 -6.23 16.83
C GLY A 68 -3.49 -5.50 16.46
N ARG A 69 -2.35 -6.20 16.43
CA ARG A 69 -1.08 -5.60 15.98
C ARG A 69 -1.03 -5.36 14.48
N ARG A 70 -1.67 -6.22 13.68
CA ARG A 70 -1.79 -5.99 12.23
C ARG A 70 -2.71 -4.80 11.97
N LEU A 71 -3.88 -4.75 12.63
CA LEU A 71 -4.77 -3.60 12.55
C LEU A 71 -4.05 -2.30 12.90
N LEU A 72 -3.36 -2.25 14.05
CA LEU A 72 -2.62 -1.05 14.46
C LEU A 72 -1.53 -0.66 13.47
N THR A 73 -0.79 -1.63 12.93
CA THR A 73 0.27 -1.36 11.93
C THR A 73 -0.30 -0.75 10.66
N GLY A 74 -1.37 -1.35 10.11
CA GLY A 74 -2.04 -0.81 8.93
C GLY A 74 -2.74 0.52 9.20
N TYR A 75 -3.27 0.72 10.40
CA TYR A 75 -3.89 1.97 10.83
C TYR A 75 -2.88 3.10 10.90
N VAL A 76 -1.72 2.89 11.54
CA VAL A 76 -0.65 3.91 11.59
C VAL A 76 -0.14 4.23 10.19
N TRP A 77 0.08 3.21 9.35
CA TRP A 77 0.48 3.41 7.95
C TRP A 77 -0.54 4.25 7.17
N GLY A 78 -1.82 3.90 7.23
CA GLY A 78 -2.89 4.64 6.56
C GLY A 78 -3.11 6.04 7.14
N TYR A 79 -3.00 6.20 8.46
CA TYR A 79 -3.17 7.50 9.12
C TYR A 79 -2.09 8.47 8.72
N VAL A 80 -0.82 8.06 8.75
CA VAL A 80 0.30 8.92 8.33
C VAL A 80 0.10 9.39 6.89
N GLN A 81 -0.26 8.48 5.98
CA GLN A 81 -0.49 8.88 4.60
C GLN A 81 -1.68 9.84 4.45
N ALA A 82 -2.83 9.50 5.04
CA ALA A 82 -4.05 10.28 4.89
C ALA A 82 -3.88 11.65 5.55
N ALA A 83 -3.29 11.71 6.75
CA ALA A 83 -3.06 12.95 7.48
C ALA A 83 -2.19 13.92 6.67
N LEU A 84 -1.05 13.44 6.14
CA LEU A 84 -0.18 14.27 5.30
C LEU A 84 -0.86 14.71 4.00
N SER A 85 -1.66 13.83 3.38
CA SER A 85 -2.36 14.12 2.13
C SER A 85 -3.52 15.11 2.29
N LEU A 86 -4.13 15.14 3.48
CA LEU A 86 -5.35 15.89 3.78
C LEU A 86 -5.09 17.11 4.65
N LEU A 87 -3.82 17.50 4.89
CA LEU A 87 -3.49 18.68 5.69
C LEU A 87 -4.19 19.94 5.19
N TRP A 88 -4.36 20.08 3.88
CA TRP A 88 -5.02 21.21 3.24
C TRP A 88 -6.50 21.36 3.64
N LEU A 89 -7.19 20.28 4.05
CA LEU A 89 -8.58 20.37 4.52
C LEU A 89 -8.71 21.18 5.82
N ASN A 90 -7.62 21.35 6.56
CA ASN A 90 -7.65 22.18 7.77
C ASN A 90 -7.85 23.68 7.47
N GLU A 91 -7.63 24.11 6.21
CA GLU A 91 -7.96 25.46 5.75
C GLU A 91 -9.48 25.65 5.58
N VAL A 92 -10.22 24.55 5.38
CA VAL A 92 -11.69 24.58 5.21
C VAL A 92 -12.39 24.46 6.56
N GLY A 93 -11.84 23.69 7.49
CA GLY A 93 -12.41 23.52 8.82
C GLY A 93 -11.37 23.01 9.81
N PHE A 94 -11.41 23.54 11.03
CA PHE A 94 -10.46 23.20 12.07
C PHE A 94 -10.42 21.68 12.32
N GLY A 95 -9.27 21.07 12.07
CA GLY A 95 -9.05 19.64 12.30
C GLY A 95 -9.67 18.71 11.26
N ALA A 96 -10.32 19.22 10.20
CA ALA A 96 -11.04 18.40 9.23
C ALA A 96 -10.15 17.34 8.56
N GLY A 97 -8.93 17.71 8.18
CA GLY A 97 -7.97 16.78 7.58
C GLY A 97 -7.54 15.66 8.53
N TRP A 98 -7.28 16.01 9.80
CA TRP A 98 -6.87 15.06 10.82
C TRP A 98 -7.97 14.07 11.20
N LEU A 99 -9.20 14.56 11.35
CA LEU A 99 -10.36 13.74 11.67
C LEU A 99 -10.71 12.80 10.50
N LEU A 100 -10.67 13.30 9.26
CA LEU A 100 -10.94 12.48 8.09
C LEU A 100 -9.84 11.43 7.86
N ALA A 101 -8.59 11.74 8.23
CA ALA A 101 -7.50 10.76 8.21
C ALA A 101 -7.75 9.58 9.17
N LEU A 102 -8.40 9.78 10.32
CA LEU A 102 -8.77 8.68 11.24
C LEU A 102 -9.71 7.68 10.56
N TYR A 103 -10.65 8.16 9.74
CA TYR A 103 -11.55 7.34 8.94
C TYR A 103 -10.80 6.64 7.79
N CYS A 104 -10.00 7.39 7.03
CA CYS A 104 -9.25 6.84 5.89
C CYS A 104 -8.24 5.76 6.31
N ALA A 105 -7.68 5.86 7.52
CA ALA A 105 -6.76 4.88 8.08
C ALA A 105 -7.37 3.49 8.30
N CYS A 106 -8.69 3.39 8.41
CA CYS A 106 -9.39 2.11 8.56
C CYS A 106 -9.19 1.20 7.34
N TYR A 107 -9.07 1.75 6.14
CA TYR A 107 -8.97 0.96 4.92
C TYR A 107 -7.63 0.22 4.82
N PRO A 108 -6.45 0.89 4.94
CA PRO A 108 -5.18 0.19 5.03
C PRO A 108 -5.05 -0.72 6.27
N ALA A 109 -5.72 -0.37 7.38
CA ALA A 109 -5.79 -1.23 8.58
C ALA A 109 -6.46 -2.57 8.28
N VAL A 110 -7.64 -2.55 7.65
CA VAL A 110 -8.38 -3.75 7.26
C VAL A 110 -7.59 -4.53 6.22
N TRP A 111 -7.04 -3.86 5.21
CA TRP A 111 -6.20 -4.50 4.20
C TRP A 111 -5.03 -5.28 4.82
N TYR A 112 -4.21 -4.61 5.63
CA TYR A 112 -3.01 -5.21 6.22
C TYR A 112 -3.36 -6.32 7.23
N ALA A 113 -4.48 -6.20 7.93
CA ALA A 113 -4.96 -7.23 8.85
C ALA A 113 -5.41 -8.51 8.13
N LEU A 114 -6.22 -8.40 7.09
CA LEU A 114 -6.74 -9.54 6.32
C LEU A 114 -5.66 -10.18 5.47
N TRP A 115 -4.92 -9.38 4.69
CA TRP A 115 -3.79 -9.86 3.92
C TRP A 115 -2.74 -10.51 4.82
N GLY A 116 -2.38 -9.87 5.93
CA GLY A 116 -1.44 -10.43 6.89
C GLY A 116 -1.95 -11.70 7.59
N ALA A 117 -3.26 -11.88 7.72
CA ALA A 117 -3.84 -13.13 8.20
C ALA A 117 -3.63 -14.28 7.22
N LEU A 118 -3.85 -14.03 5.94
CA LEU A 118 -3.60 -15.02 4.91
C LEU A 118 -2.11 -15.36 4.78
N VAL A 119 -1.22 -14.36 4.85
CA VAL A 119 0.25 -14.57 4.88
C VAL A 119 0.64 -15.49 6.04
N ASN A 120 0.13 -15.19 7.26
CA ASN A 120 0.41 -15.98 8.45
C ASN A 120 -0.07 -17.43 8.29
N TRP A 121 -1.33 -17.61 7.90
CA TRP A 121 -1.94 -18.92 7.70
C TRP A 121 -1.18 -19.75 6.66
N PHE A 122 -0.82 -19.13 5.52
CA PHE A 122 -0.11 -19.77 4.44
C PHE A 122 1.29 -20.23 4.88
N CYS A 123 2.03 -19.37 5.58
CA CYS A 123 3.35 -19.73 6.09
C CYS A 123 3.28 -20.83 7.15
N GLN A 124 2.31 -20.77 8.07
CA GLN A 124 2.14 -21.77 9.13
C GLN A 124 1.75 -23.15 8.59
N ARG A 125 0.89 -23.21 7.56
CA ARG A 125 0.55 -24.48 6.91
C ARG A 125 1.73 -25.16 6.25
N GLN A 126 2.67 -24.38 5.72
CA GLN A 126 3.80 -24.91 4.96
C GLN A 126 5.02 -25.23 5.82
N ALA A 127 5.20 -24.55 6.94
CA ALA A 127 6.28 -24.80 7.89
C ALA A 127 5.79 -24.56 9.33
N PRO A 128 5.06 -25.53 9.91
CA PRO A 128 4.59 -25.44 11.29
C PRO A 128 5.78 -25.28 12.26
N GLY A 129 5.70 -24.29 13.15
CA GLY A 129 6.72 -24.05 14.18
C GLY A 129 7.84 -23.06 13.81
N GLU A 130 7.96 -22.64 12.54
CA GLU A 130 8.88 -21.57 12.18
C GLU A 130 8.39 -20.19 12.67
N ALA A 131 9.27 -19.44 13.32
CA ALA A 131 8.93 -18.12 13.83
C ALA A 131 8.78 -17.08 12.70
N GLY A 132 7.68 -16.32 12.76
CA GLY A 132 7.42 -15.08 12.02
C GLY A 132 7.12 -15.27 10.53
N ALA A 133 5.84 -15.24 10.13
CA ALA A 133 5.47 -15.30 8.72
C ALA A 133 5.85 -14.01 7.99
N SER A 134 6.25 -14.10 6.73
CA SER A 134 6.59 -12.93 5.92
C SER A 134 6.21 -13.18 4.46
N LEU A 135 5.86 -12.10 3.75
CA LEU A 135 5.58 -12.15 2.31
C LEU A 135 6.76 -12.75 1.51
N PRO A 136 8.02 -12.35 1.74
CA PRO A 136 9.16 -12.92 1.03
C PRO A 136 9.26 -14.44 1.14
N ARG A 137 8.96 -15.01 2.31
CA ARG A 137 8.93 -16.46 2.52
C ARG A 137 7.78 -17.11 1.74
N ALA A 138 6.59 -16.51 1.80
CA ALA A 138 5.44 -17.02 1.07
C ALA A 138 5.65 -17.02 -0.45
N CYS A 139 6.27 -15.98 -1.00
CA CYS A 139 6.56 -15.84 -2.44
C CYS A 139 7.59 -16.85 -2.98
N ARG A 140 8.36 -17.55 -2.12
CA ARG A 140 9.26 -18.64 -2.55
C ARG A 140 8.51 -19.90 -3.00
N ARG A 141 7.24 -20.04 -2.62
CA ARG A 141 6.41 -21.21 -2.91
C ARG A 141 5.39 -20.87 -4.00
N PRO A 142 4.93 -21.85 -4.80
CA PRO A 142 4.00 -21.59 -5.91
C PRO A 142 2.70 -20.90 -5.48
N GLY A 143 2.16 -21.25 -4.31
CA GLY A 143 0.97 -20.59 -3.76
C GLY A 143 1.19 -19.11 -3.37
N GLY A 144 2.43 -18.62 -3.37
CA GLY A 144 2.74 -17.21 -3.15
C GLY A 144 2.14 -16.29 -4.23
N LEU A 145 1.91 -16.81 -5.45
CA LEU A 145 1.19 -16.09 -6.50
C LEU A 145 -0.25 -15.75 -6.08
N LEU A 146 -0.98 -16.74 -5.53
CA LEU A 146 -2.36 -16.55 -5.05
C LEU A 146 -2.41 -15.56 -3.89
N LEU A 147 -1.38 -15.52 -3.05
CA LEU A 147 -1.27 -14.56 -1.95
C LEU A 147 -1.07 -13.12 -2.44
N VAL A 148 -0.25 -12.94 -3.48
CA VAL A 148 -0.09 -11.63 -4.15
C VAL A 148 -1.41 -11.23 -4.79
N LEU A 149 -2.01 -12.08 -5.60
CA LEU A 149 -3.32 -11.85 -6.22
C LEU A 149 -4.40 -11.46 -5.21
N TYR A 150 -4.49 -12.20 -4.10
CA TYR A 150 -5.40 -11.86 -3.01
C TYR A 150 -5.14 -10.46 -2.44
N GLY A 151 -3.87 -10.13 -2.16
CA GLY A 151 -3.49 -8.81 -1.67
C GLY A 151 -3.85 -7.68 -2.65
N VAL A 152 -3.62 -7.90 -3.94
CA VAL A 152 -3.95 -6.96 -5.01
C VAL A 152 -5.46 -6.74 -5.11
N CYS A 153 -6.24 -7.82 -5.24
CA CYS A 153 -7.70 -7.74 -5.34
C CYS A 153 -8.32 -7.13 -4.08
N LEU A 154 -7.80 -7.46 -2.90
CA LEU A 154 -8.25 -6.87 -1.64
C LEU A 154 -7.96 -5.37 -1.57
N TRP A 155 -6.81 -4.91 -2.08
CA TRP A 155 -6.46 -3.48 -2.11
C TRP A 155 -7.44 -2.71 -2.99
N VAL A 156 -7.59 -3.16 -4.25
CA VAL A 156 -8.46 -2.52 -5.23
C VAL A 156 -9.92 -2.57 -4.79
N GLY A 157 -10.36 -3.69 -4.23
CA GLY A 157 -11.70 -3.84 -3.67
C GLY A 157 -11.97 -2.88 -2.50
N LEU A 158 -10.97 -2.63 -1.64
CA LEU A 158 -11.08 -1.64 -0.57
C LEU A 158 -11.02 -0.20 -1.07
N GLU A 159 -10.26 0.11 -2.12
CA GLU A 159 -10.30 1.42 -2.78
C GLU A 159 -11.66 1.70 -3.42
N TRP A 160 -12.23 0.70 -4.11
CA TRP A 160 -13.57 0.80 -4.67
C TRP A 160 -14.62 0.90 -3.57
N TRP A 161 -14.55 0.08 -2.52
CA TRP A 161 -15.50 0.18 -1.42
C TRP A 161 -15.42 1.56 -0.72
N ARG A 162 -14.21 2.11 -0.55
CA ARG A 162 -13.99 3.47 -0.04
C ARG A 162 -14.61 4.56 -0.90
N SER A 163 -14.76 4.34 -2.21
CA SER A 163 -15.34 5.36 -3.09
C SER A 163 -16.85 5.52 -2.95
N TRP A 164 -17.54 4.60 -2.27
CA TRP A 164 -19.00 4.65 -2.09
C TRP A 164 -19.47 4.46 -0.66
N PHE A 165 -18.68 3.81 0.21
CA PHE A 165 -19.10 3.55 1.59
C PHE A 165 -19.39 4.86 2.33
N LEU A 166 -20.54 4.88 3.02
CA LEU A 166 -21.20 6.11 3.49
C LEU A 166 -21.54 7.03 2.31
N THR A 167 -20.80 8.12 2.14
CA THR A 167 -20.90 9.03 0.99
C THR A 167 -19.73 8.87 0.02
N GLY A 168 -18.77 8.01 0.35
CA GLY A 168 -17.54 7.85 -0.40
C GLY A 168 -16.49 8.91 -0.08
N PHE A 169 -15.22 8.50 -0.05
CA PHE A 169 -14.08 9.42 -0.01
C PHE A 169 -12.90 8.85 -0.81
N PRO A 170 -12.95 8.84 -2.16
CA PRO A 170 -11.94 8.23 -3.03
C PRO A 170 -10.67 9.09 -3.21
N TRP A 171 -10.25 9.84 -2.19
CA TRP A 171 -9.06 10.69 -2.28
C TRP A 171 -7.77 9.86 -2.39
N ASN A 172 -6.83 10.30 -3.24
CA ASN A 172 -5.50 9.70 -3.41
C ASN A 172 -5.52 8.15 -3.54
N GLN A 173 -6.34 7.61 -4.44
CA GLN A 173 -6.19 6.21 -4.86
C GLN A 173 -4.79 5.98 -5.44
N LEU A 174 -4.22 4.79 -5.21
CA LEU A 174 -2.84 4.49 -5.60
C LEU A 174 -2.59 4.75 -7.10
N GLY A 175 -3.53 4.39 -7.97
CA GLY A 175 -3.44 4.63 -9.40
C GLY A 175 -3.30 6.11 -9.80
N ILE A 176 -3.85 7.04 -9.00
CA ILE A 176 -3.84 8.48 -9.31
C ILE A 176 -2.42 9.04 -9.28
N CYS A 177 -1.50 8.49 -8.49
CA CYS A 177 -0.12 9.00 -8.43
C CYS A 177 0.61 8.93 -9.78
N GLN A 178 0.08 8.22 -10.78
CA GLN A 178 0.64 8.13 -12.13
C GLN A 178 0.10 9.19 -13.10
N PHE A 179 -0.61 10.22 -12.60
CA PHE A 179 -1.19 11.31 -13.43
C PHE A 179 -0.15 12.02 -14.32
N THR A 180 1.12 12.07 -13.91
CA THR A 180 2.23 12.65 -14.68
C THR A 180 2.75 11.76 -15.81
N HIS A 181 2.20 10.55 -15.99
CA HIS A 181 2.61 9.61 -17.02
C HIS A 181 1.47 9.35 -18.02
N PRO A 182 1.23 10.24 -19.02
CA PRO A 182 0.09 10.13 -19.93
C PRO A 182 -0.05 8.77 -20.59
N ARG A 183 1.06 8.16 -21.01
CA ARG A 183 1.04 6.81 -21.62
C ARG A 183 0.46 5.76 -20.69
N LEU A 184 0.79 5.82 -19.40
CA LEU A 184 0.25 4.88 -18.43
C LEU A 184 -1.21 5.24 -18.11
N VAL A 185 -1.53 6.53 -17.99
CA VAL A 185 -2.91 7.02 -17.79
C VAL A 185 -3.86 6.55 -18.90
N MET A 186 -3.40 6.44 -20.15
CA MET A 186 -4.21 5.93 -21.26
C MET A 186 -4.72 4.49 -21.02
N SER A 187 -4.04 3.67 -20.21
CA SER A 187 -4.57 2.34 -19.88
C SER A 187 -5.84 2.41 -19.04
N ALA A 188 -6.12 3.53 -18.36
CA ALA A 188 -7.34 3.75 -17.61
C ALA A 188 -8.60 3.76 -18.50
N ALA A 189 -8.47 3.94 -19.81
CA ALA A 189 -9.58 3.78 -20.76
C ALA A 189 -10.22 2.38 -20.70
N TRP A 190 -9.46 1.36 -20.29
CA TRP A 190 -9.91 -0.04 -20.28
C TRP A 190 -10.36 -0.51 -18.90
N CYS A 191 -9.65 -0.09 -17.85
CA CYS A 191 -9.80 -0.62 -16.49
C CYS A 191 -10.06 0.45 -15.44
N GLY A 192 -10.17 1.72 -15.85
CA GLY A 192 -10.19 2.87 -14.96
C GLY A 192 -8.92 3.00 -14.13
N VAL A 193 -8.98 3.89 -13.15
CA VAL A 193 -7.91 4.11 -12.15
C VAL A 193 -7.64 2.86 -11.30
N TYR A 194 -8.63 2.00 -11.10
CA TYR A 194 -8.50 0.76 -10.34
C TYR A 194 -7.52 -0.23 -10.97
N GLY A 195 -7.43 -0.29 -12.30
CA GLY A 195 -6.40 -1.10 -12.95
C GLY A 195 -4.99 -0.53 -12.76
N LEU A 196 -4.83 0.79 -12.70
CA LEU A 196 -3.54 1.39 -12.33
C LEU A 196 -3.17 1.08 -10.89
N SER A 197 -4.12 1.17 -9.95
CA SER A 197 -3.92 0.71 -8.58
C SER A 197 -3.53 -0.76 -8.52
N PHE A 198 -4.21 -1.62 -9.30
CA PHE A 198 -3.91 -3.03 -9.43
C PHE A 198 -2.46 -3.26 -9.86
N LEU A 199 -2.00 -2.59 -10.92
CA LEU A 199 -0.62 -2.67 -11.39
C LEU A 199 0.38 -2.26 -10.29
N LEU A 200 0.17 -1.11 -9.67
CA LEU A 200 1.11 -0.55 -8.69
C LEU A 200 1.22 -1.40 -7.42
N ILE A 201 0.10 -1.85 -6.85
CA ILE A 201 0.12 -2.71 -5.67
C ILE A 201 0.75 -4.08 -5.99
N SER A 202 0.53 -4.59 -7.21
CA SER A 202 1.17 -5.83 -7.69
C SER A 202 2.69 -5.68 -7.69
N VAL A 203 3.21 -4.55 -8.19
CA VAL A 203 4.64 -4.27 -8.20
C VAL A 203 5.19 -4.12 -6.78
N ASN A 204 4.51 -3.40 -5.89
CA ASN A 204 4.93 -3.27 -4.48
C ASN A 204 5.05 -4.64 -3.78
N LEU A 205 4.04 -5.51 -3.94
CA LEU A 205 4.03 -6.86 -3.36
C LEU A 205 5.12 -7.74 -3.98
N ALA A 206 5.32 -7.67 -5.29
CA ALA A 206 6.37 -8.43 -5.97
C ALA A 206 7.77 -7.99 -5.55
N LEU A 207 8.04 -6.68 -5.52
CA LEU A 207 9.30 -6.10 -5.07
C LEU A 207 9.60 -6.47 -3.62
N ALA A 208 8.61 -6.36 -2.72
CA ALA A 208 8.78 -6.78 -1.34
C ALA A 208 9.09 -8.28 -1.24
N GLY A 209 8.42 -9.10 -2.06
CA GLY A 209 8.71 -10.52 -2.21
C GLY A 209 10.16 -10.81 -2.60
N VAL A 210 10.71 -10.08 -3.58
CA VAL A 210 12.09 -10.24 -4.05
C VAL A 210 13.10 -9.73 -3.01
N ILE A 211 12.94 -8.49 -2.54
CA ILE A 211 13.92 -7.84 -1.65
C ILE A 211 14.11 -8.61 -0.36
N GLY A 212 13.02 -9.07 0.27
CA GLY A 212 13.14 -9.82 1.51
C GLY A 212 13.72 -11.22 1.33
N GLN A 213 13.83 -11.75 0.10
CA GLN A 213 14.57 -12.98 -0.18
C GLN A 213 16.08 -12.75 -0.28
N LEU A 214 16.51 -11.52 -0.62
CA LEU A 214 17.92 -11.13 -0.70
C LEU A 214 18.52 -10.84 0.68
N CYS A 215 17.75 -10.25 1.61
CA CYS A 215 18.26 -9.88 2.93
C CYS A 215 18.97 -11.02 3.71
N PRO A 216 18.45 -12.26 3.76
CA PRO A 216 19.15 -13.38 4.42
C PRO A 216 20.40 -13.86 3.67
N VAL A 217 20.43 -13.70 2.34
CA VAL A 217 21.57 -14.06 1.47
C VAL A 217 22.71 -13.07 1.65
N VAL A 218 22.39 -11.77 1.68
CA VAL A 218 23.33 -10.67 1.93
C VAL A 218 23.90 -10.73 3.36
N GLN A 219 23.12 -11.24 4.32
CA GLN A 219 23.55 -11.39 5.72
C GLN A 219 24.29 -12.71 6.02
N GLY A 220 24.58 -13.55 5.01
CA GLY A 220 25.32 -14.81 5.20
C GLY A 220 24.61 -15.86 6.08
N LYS A 221 23.30 -15.67 6.36
CA LYS A 221 22.50 -16.58 7.21
C LYS A 221 21.64 -17.56 6.40
N GLY A 222 21.56 -17.39 5.08
CA GLY A 222 21.00 -18.39 4.18
C GLY A 222 22.09 -19.34 3.72
N ARG A 223 21.82 -20.66 3.76
CA ARG A 223 22.51 -21.59 2.87
C ARG A 223 22.30 -21.07 1.45
N PHE A 224 23.39 -20.82 0.71
CA PHE A 224 23.31 -20.85 -0.74
C PHE A 224 22.67 -22.21 -1.07
N ASP A 225 21.45 -22.22 -1.61
CA ASP A 225 21.19 -23.23 -2.63
C ASP A 225 22.31 -22.99 -3.66
N ASP A 226 22.99 -24.03 -4.14
CA ASP A 226 24.12 -23.96 -5.11
C ASP A 226 23.76 -23.28 -6.45
N LYS A 227 22.56 -22.70 -6.55
CA LYS A 227 22.03 -21.97 -7.68
C LYS A 227 22.50 -20.50 -7.63
N PRO A 228 22.95 -19.94 -8.76
CA PRO A 228 23.47 -18.57 -8.85
C PRO A 228 22.42 -17.55 -8.38
N ALA A 229 22.88 -16.44 -7.78
CA ALA A 229 22.03 -15.38 -7.22
C ALA A 229 20.99 -14.84 -8.21
N VAL A 230 21.33 -14.82 -9.51
CA VAL A 230 20.41 -14.46 -10.60
C VAL A 230 19.20 -15.40 -10.68
N LEU A 231 19.41 -16.71 -10.53
CA LEU A 231 18.34 -17.71 -10.57
C LEU A 231 17.48 -17.65 -9.29
N GLN A 232 18.05 -17.18 -8.17
CA GLN A 232 17.30 -16.89 -6.95
C GLN A 232 16.45 -15.60 -7.08
N LEU A 233 16.94 -14.60 -7.82
CA LEU A 233 16.20 -13.39 -8.18
C LEU A 233 14.97 -13.69 -9.06
N LEU A 234 15.07 -14.70 -9.94
CA LEU A 234 14.00 -15.15 -10.84
C LEU A 234 13.02 -16.14 -10.19
N ARG A 235 13.31 -16.61 -8.97
CA ARG A 235 12.56 -17.64 -8.26
C ARG A 235 11.26 -17.18 -7.54
N PRO A 236 11.06 -15.91 -7.13
CA PRO A 236 9.79 -15.52 -6.55
C PRO A 236 8.69 -15.70 -7.59
N TRP A 237 7.71 -16.54 -7.27
CA TRP A 237 6.51 -16.71 -8.10
C TRP A 237 5.73 -15.39 -8.27
N SER A 238 6.00 -14.41 -7.40
CA SER A 238 5.48 -13.05 -7.51
C SER A 238 6.02 -12.26 -8.72
N LEU A 239 7.18 -12.60 -9.28
CA LEU A 239 7.68 -11.95 -10.51
C LEU A 239 6.97 -12.46 -11.77
N LEU A 240 6.60 -13.75 -11.80
CA LEU A 240 5.81 -14.32 -12.90
C LEU A 240 4.48 -13.60 -13.09
N PHE A 241 3.95 -13.02 -12.03
CA PHE A 241 2.74 -12.21 -12.09
C PHE A 241 2.94 -10.91 -12.88
N LEU A 242 4.11 -10.29 -12.78
CA LEU A 242 4.41 -9.04 -13.48
C LEU A 242 4.70 -9.24 -14.97
N VAL A 243 5.17 -10.43 -15.37
CA VAL A 243 5.53 -10.78 -16.75
C VAL A 243 4.39 -10.50 -17.75
N PRO A 244 3.13 -10.95 -17.53
CA PRO A 244 2.03 -10.61 -18.43
C PRO A 244 1.46 -9.21 -18.17
N ILE A 245 1.47 -8.73 -16.92
CA ILE A 245 0.77 -7.49 -16.54
C ILE A 245 1.45 -6.25 -17.14
N VAL A 246 2.77 -6.13 -17.01
CA VAL A 246 3.47 -4.91 -17.45
C VAL A 246 3.34 -4.70 -18.97
N PRO A 247 3.53 -5.72 -19.83
CA PRO A 247 3.30 -5.59 -21.27
C PRO A 247 1.85 -5.24 -21.63
N VAL A 248 0.85 -5.78 -20.92
CA VAL A 248 -0.57 -5.47 -21.16
C VAL A 248 -0.85 -4.00 -20.88
N PHE A 249 -0.40 -3.48 -19.73
CA PHE A 249 -0.57 -2.07 -19.40
C PHE A 249 0.20 -1.15 -20.34
N TRP A 250 1.38 -1.56 -20.80
CA TRP A 250 2.13 -0.82 -21.82
C TRP A 250 1.39 -0.79 -23.16
N PHE A 251 0.85 -1.92 -23.60
CA PHE A 251 0.07 -2.04 -24.83
C PHE A 251 -1.21 -1.20 -24.76
N TRP A 252 -1.99 -1.35 -23.69
CA TRP A 252 -3.18 -0.52 -23.44
C TRP A 252 -2.85 0.95 -23.34
N GLY A 253 -1.73 1.31 -22.72
CA GLY A 253 -1.26 2.69 -22.66
C GLY A 253 -0.93 3.29 -24.02
N ARG A 254 -0.45 2.47 -24.96
CA ARG A 254 -0.18 2.89 -26.34
C ARG A 254 -1.46 3.04 -27.17
N HIS A 255 -2.49 2.26 -26.87
CA HIS A 255 -3.70 2.14 -27.69
C HIS A 255 -4.99 2.70 -27.05
N GLY A 256 -4.93 3.19 -25.80
CA GLY A 256 -6.10 3.69 -25.07
C GLY A 256 -6.45 5.16 -25.38
N GLY A 257 -5.55 5.88 -26.05
CA GLY A 257 -5.79 7.28 -26.42
C GLY A 257 -6.67 7.43 -27.66
N PRO A 258 -7.50 8.49 -27.76
CA PRO A 258 -8.23 8.81 -28.98
C PRO A 258 -7.24 9.01 -30.12
N THR A 259 -7.42 8.26 -31.21
CA THR A 259 -6.47 8.24 -32.34
C THR A 259 -6.56 9.48 -33.22
N ARG A 260 -7.59 10.31 -33.09
CA ARG A 260 -7.84 11.48 -33.93
C ARG A 260 -8.55 12.61 -33.18
N PHE A 261 -7.78 13.58 -32.69
CA PHE A 261 -8.31 14.89 -32.29
C PHE A 261 -8.24 15.91 -33.43
N PHE A 262 -7.40 15.68 -34.44
CA PHE A 262 -7.02 16.67 -35.44
C PHE A 262 -8.02 16.83 -36.60
N ASP A 263 -8.92 15.86 -36.81
CA ASP A 263 -9.94 15.92 -37.88
C ASP A 263 -11.27 16.54 -37.40
N ALA A 264 -11.37 16.89 -36.11
CA ALA A 264 -12.59 17.46 -35.54
C ALA A 264 -12.63 18.99 -35.75
N PRO A 265 -13.81 19.58 -36.01
CA PRO A 265 -13.95 21.03 -36.09
C PRO A 265 -13.55 21.69 -34.76
N SER A 266 -12.66 22.67 -34.83
CA SER A 266 -12.21 23.42 -33.66
C SER A 266 -13.26 24.43 -33.21
N ILE A 267 -13.56 24.47 -31.91
CA ILE A 267 -14.37 25.54 -31.30
C ILE A 267 -13.47 26.49 -30.51
N ARG A 268 -13.76 27.79 -30.56
CA ARG A 268 -13.08 28.79 -29.73
C ARG A 268 -13.74 28.83 -28.36
N VAL A 269 -12.99 28.51 -27.31
CA VAL A 269 -13.46 28.52 -25.92
C VAL A 269 -12.76 29.65 -25.16
N LEU A 270 -13.54 30.46 -24.44
CA LEU A 270 -13.06 31.43 -23.46
C LEU A 270 -13.55 30.98 -22.08
N ALA A 271 -12.64 30.84 -21.11
CA ALA A 271 -12.96 30.54 -19.73
C ALA A 271 -12.52 31.71 -18.84
N VAL A 272 -13.47 32.36 -18.18
CA VAL A 272 -13.22 33.49 -17.27
C VAL A 272 -13.13 32.96 -15.83
N GLN A 273 -11.95 33.07 -15.21
CA GLN A 273 -11.77 32.69 -13.81
C GLN A 273 -11.94 33.94 -12.93
N GLY A 274 -13.14 34.10 -12.37
CA GLY A 274 -13.47 35.33 -11.65
C GLY A 274 -12.74 35.54 -10.32
N ASN A 275 -12.15 34.50 -9.72
CA ASN A 275 -11.45 34.62 -8.43
C ASN A 275 -12.32 35.30 -7.32
N ILE A 276 -13.62 35.00 -7.29
CA ILE A 276 -14.53 35.54 -6.28
C ILE A 276 -14.13 34.98 -4.91
N PRO A 277 -13.87 35.83 -3.89
CA PRO A 277 -13.49 35.39 -2.54
C PRO A 277 -14.52 34.44 -1.90
N LEU A 278 -14.02 33.35 -1.30
CA LEU A 278 -14.84 32.29 -0.69
C LEU A 278 -15.55 32.73 0.60
N CYS A 279 -14.91 33.55 1.43
CA CYS A 279 -15.45 34.00 2.73
C CYS A 279 -16.26 35.29 2.55
N ARG A 280 -17.45 35.18 1.98
CA ARG A 280 -18.41 36.29 1.85
C ARG A 280 -19.77 35.89 2.38
N PHE A 281 -20.49 36.86 2.95
CA PHE A 281 -21.91 36.71 3.21
C PHE A 281 -22.63 37.15 1.94
N TRP A 282 -23.46 36.27 1.39
CA TRP A 282 -24.24 36.59 0.21
C TRP A 282 -25.04 37.89 0.39
N SER A 283 -24.96 38.78 -0.60
CA SER A 283 -25.77 39.99 -0.71
C SER A 283 -26.12 40.27 -2.18
N GLU A 284 -27.22 40.99 -2.41
CA GLU A 284 -27.65 41.40 -3.76
C GLU A 284 -26.60 42.31 -4.44
N GLU A 285 -25.89 43.14 -3.67
CA GLU A 285 -24.82 44.01 -4.19
C GLU A 285 -23.61 43.21 -4.70
N GLU A 286 -23.18 42.19 -3.93
CA GLU A 286 -22.07 41.32 -4.35
C GLU A 286 -22.45 40.48 -5.57
N PHE A 287 -23.73 40.05 -5.65
CA PHE A 287 -24.26 39.38 -6.82
C PHE A 287 -24.24 40.27 -8.06
N ALA A 288 -24.70 41.52 -7.94
CA ALA A 288 -24.66 42.49 -9.03
C ALA A 288 -23.22 42.80 -9.47
N LEU A 289 -22.28 42.96 -8.53
CA LEU A 289 -20.86 43.17 -8.82
C LEU A 289 -20.25 41.98 -9.57
N ALA A 290 -20.59 40.75 -9.18
CA ALA A 290 -20.11 39.54 -9.85
C ALA A 290 -20.58 39.48 -11.30
N LEU A 291 -21.87 39.77 -11.57
CA LEU A 291 -22.42 39.82 -12.93
C LEU A 291 -21.82 40.92 -13.81
N GLN A 292 -21.41 42.04 -13.21
CA GLN A 292 -20.78 43.13 -13.96
C GLN A 292 -19.32 42.84 -14.30
N THR A 293 -18.61 42.13 -13.42
CA THR A 293 -17.15 41.93 -13.52
C THR A 293 -16.78 40.69 -14.35
N TYR A 294 -17.58 39.62 -14.27
CA TYR A 294 -17.29 38.30 -14.82
C TYR A 294 -18.37 37.83 -15.79
#